data_AF-A0A2D4LG56-F1
#
_entry.id   AF-A0A2D4LG56-F1
#
_cell.length_a   1.000
_cell.length_b   1.000
_cell.length_c   1.000
_cell.angle_alpha   90.00
_cell.angle_beta   90.00
_cell.angle_gamma   90.00
#
_symmetry.space_group_name_H-M   'P 1'
#
loop_
_entity.id
_entity.type
_entity.pdbx_description
1 polymer ?
#
loop_
_entity_poly.entity_id
_entity_poly.type
_entity_poly.pdbx_seq_one_letter_code
_entity_poly.pdbx_strand_id
1 'polypeptide(L)'
;MEEILSPIMLDLYNEVMTDSNMPDIWNDALISLIPKEGTDARQIQNYRPISLLNSDYKIFTTIIANRLKNLLNDYIHGDQNGFLPGRQIRNNLRIVIDVLEYYKAHPEKQVSLVFLDAQKAFDNLSWKFMIQQIYNMNLGTNFEHTINT
;
A
#
# COMPACT_ATOMS: atom_id res chain seq x y z
N MET A 1 6.04 -25.00 16.63
CA MET A 1 6.78 -23.80 16.15
C MET A 1 5.92 -22.56 16.36
N GLU A 2 4.67 -22.55 15.90
CA GLU A 2 3.69 -21.48 16.19
C GLU A 2 3.52 -21.21 17.70
N GLU A 3 3.25 -22.25 18.50
CA GLU A 3 3.10 -22.12 19.96
C GLU A 3 4.32 -21.53 20.70
N ILE A 4 5.50 -21.55 20.07
CA ILE A 4 6.74 -21.01 20.64
C ILE A 4 6.97 -19.57 20.16
N LEU A 5 6.76 -19.30 18.87
CA LEU A 5 7.05 -18.00 18.27
C LEU A 5 5.94 -16.98 18.51
N SER A 6 4.67 -17.39 18.53
CA SER A 6 3.54 -16.47 18.67
C SER A 6 3.59 -15.64 19.96
N PRO A 7 3.89 -16.19 21.15
CA PRO A 7 4.03 -15.38 22.36
C PRO A 7 5.15 -14.36 22.26
N ILE A 8 6.32 -14.76 21.74
CA ILE A 8 7.49 -13.88 21.59
C ILE A 8 7.18 -12.73 20.62
N MET A 9 6.56 -13.05 19.47
CA MET A 9 6.18 -12.05 18.47
C MET A 9 5.10 -11.12 19.01
N LEU A 10 4.13 -11.64 19.78
CA LEU A 10 3.10 -10.83 20.41
C LEU A 10 3.71 -9.81 21.39
N ASP A 11 4.60 -10.27 22.26
CA ASP A 11 5.27 -9.40 23.23
C ASP A 11 6.09 -8.32 22.52
N LEU A 12 6.88 -8.70 21.51
CA LEU A 12 7.63 -7.77 20.67
C LEU A 12 6.72 -6.73 20.00
N TYR A 13 5.63 -7.16 19.37
CA TYR A 13 4.73 -6.25 18.65
C TYR A 13 3.99 -5.31 19.58
N ASN A 14 3.65 -5.76 20.78
CA ASN A 14 3.06 -4.90 21.79
C ASN A 14 4.07 -3.84 22.25
N GLU A 15 5.33 -4.21 22.50
CA GLU A 15 6.40 -3.27 22.86
C GLU A 15 6.62 -2.21 21.76
N VAL A 16 6.69 -2.63 20.48
CA VAL A 16 6.80 -1.69 19.36
C VAL A 16 5.63 -0.70 19.34
N MET A 17 4.41 -1.19 19.59
CA MET A 17 3.20 -0.36 19.57
C MET A 17 3.09 0.58 20.79
N THR A 18 3.59 0.20 21.96
CA THR A 18 3.49 1.02 23.18
C THR A 18 4.64 2.00 23.31
N ASP A 19 5.85 1.52 23.11
CA ASP A 19 7.07 2.22 23.49
C ASP A 19 7.84 2.79 22.29
N SER A 20 7.33 2.58 21.06
CA SER A 20 8.01 3.02 19.82
C SER A 20 9.44 2.45 19.73
N ASN A 21 9.65 1.25 20.28
CA ASN A 21 10.97 0.62 20.30
C ASN A 21 11.08 -0.46 19.23
N MET A 22 11.37 -0.04 18.00
CA MET A 22 11.51 -0.96 16.86
C MET A 22 12.92 -1.58 16.83
N PRO A 23 13.06 -2.91 16.64
CA PRO A 23 14.37 -3.53 16.49
C PRO A 23 15.16 -2.92 15.34
N ASP A 24 16.42 -2.51 15.58
CA ASP A 24 17.26 -1.87 14.55
C ASP A 24 17.35 -2.69 13.27
N ILE A 25 17.42 -4.02 13.38
CA ILE A 25 17.51 -4.94 12.25
C ILE A 25 16.30 -4.85 11.32
N TRP A 26 15.13 -4.38 11.77
CA TRP A 26 13.96 -4.18 10.92
C TRP A 26 14.17 -3.09 9.85
N ASN A 27 15.15 -2.22 10.03
CA ASN A 27 15.55 -1.21 9.04
C ASN A 27 16.47 -1.77 7.95
N ASP A 28 16.97 -3.00 8.10
CA ASP A 28 17.82 -3.64 7.11
C ASP A 28 16.99 -4.22 5.96
N ALA A 29 17.48 -4.02 4.73
CA ALA A 29 16.90 -4.57 3.53
C ALA A 29 17.98 -5.17 2.62
N LEU A 30 17.78 -6.43 2.21
CA LEU A 30 18.58 -7.03 1.14
C LEU A 30 17.95 -6.68 -0.21
N ILE A 31 18.62 -5.84 -1.00
CA ILE A 31 18.12 -5.44 -2.32
C ILE A 31 18.52 -6.48 -3.38
N SER A 32 17.52 -7.05 -4.05
CA SER A 32 17.70 -7.95 -5.20
C SER A 32 17.18 -7.31 -6.47
N LEU A 33 17.89 -7.47 -7.59
CA LEU A 33 17.49 -6.92 -8.88
C LEU A 33 16.80 -8.00 -9.73
N ILE A 34 15.55 -7.74 -10.14
CA ILE A 34 14.79 -8.64 -11.02
C ILE A 34 14.64 -8.01 -12.41
N PRO A 35 15.11 -8.65 -13.49
CA PRO A 35 14.96 -8.11 -14.85
C PRO A 35 13.48 -8.09 -15.28
N LYS A 36 13.09 -7.06 -16.04
CA LYS A 36 11.78 -7.01 -16.71
C LYS A 36 11.74 -8.05 -17.84
N GLU A 37 10.69 -8.86 -17.88
CA GLU A 37 10.49 -9.83 -18.95
C GLU A 37 10.48 -9.15 -20.33
N GLY A 38 11.15 -9.77 -21.30
CA GLY A 38 11.21 -9.29 -22.69
C GLY A 38 12.05 -8.03 -22.92
N THR A 39 12.88 -7.63 -21.95
CA THR A 39 13.73 -6.42 -22.06
C THR A 39 15.23 -6.74 -22.12
N ASP A 40 16.03 -5.80 -22.64
CA ASP A 40 17.49 -5.94 -22.69
C ASP A 40 18.10 -5.88 -21.27
N ALA A 41 18.67 -7.02 -20.83
CA ALA A 41 19.31 -7.18 -19.52
C ALA A 41 20.60 -6.35 -19.37
N ARG A 42 21.12 -5.72 -20.43
CA ARG A 42 22.29 -4.83 -20.36
C ARG A 42 21.93 -3.41 -19.89
N GLN A 43 20.65 -3.05 -19.89
CA GLN A 43 20.18 -1.73 -19.48
C GLN A 43 19.73 -1.74 -18.03
N ILE A 44 20.36 -0.94 -17.17
CA ILE A 44 20.05 -0.94 -15.72
C ILE A 44 18.60 -0.52 -15.41
N GLN A 45 18.00 0.37 -16.22
CA GLN A 45 16.59 0.79 -16.07
C GLN A 45 15.57 -0.36 -16.29
N ASN A 46 16.03 -1.48 -16.84
CA ASN A 46 15.21 -2.66 -17.08
C ASN A 46 15.16 -3.60 -15.87
N TYR A 47 15.85 -3.29 -14.78
CA TYR A 47 15.76 -4.03 -13.53
C TYR A 47 14.77 -3.37 -12.56
N ARG A 48 14.03 -4.21 -11.83
CA ARG A 48 13.21 -3.81 -10.69
C ARG A 48 14.00 -4.12 -9.41
N PRO A 49 14.35 -3.11 -8.59
CA PRO A 49 14.88 -3.38 -7.27
C PRO A 49 13.76 -3.91 -6.37
N ILE A 50 14.01 -5.02 -5.68
CA ILE A 50 13.11 -5.62 -4.69
C ILE A 50 13.84 -5.64 -3.36
N SER A 51 13.25 -4.97 -2.36
CA SER A 51 13.74 -4.97 -0.98
C SER A 51 13.22 -6.22 -0.24
N LEU A 52 14.13 -7.12 0.11
CA LEU A 52 13.84 -8.27 0.96
C LEU A 52 14.01 -7.85 2.42
N LEU A 53 12.86 -7.60 3.06
CA LEU A 53 12.76 -7.21 4.47
C LEU A 53 12.63 -8.42 5.40
N ASN A 54 12.92 -8.22 6.68
CA ASN A 54 12.76 -9.23 7.73
C ASN A 54 11.31 -9.75 7.82
N SER A 55 11.16 -11.04 8.13
CA SER A 55 9.85 -11.73 8.05
C SER A 55 8.93 -11.34 9.21
N ASP A 56 9.47 -11.19 10.40
CA ASP A 56 8.80 -10.64 11.58
C ASP A 56 8.33 -9.19 11.36
N TYR A 57 9.15 -8.34 10.74
CA TYR A 57 8.73 -6.99 10.34
C TYR A 57 7.56 -7.01 9.33
N LYS A 58 7.64 -7.90 8.31
CA LYS A 58 6.55 -8.06 7.33
C LYS A 58 5.26 -8.54 7.99
N ILE A 59 5.34 -9.44 8.95
CA ILE A 59 4.17 -9.93 9.68
C ILE A 59 3.54 -8.79 10.47
N PHE A 60 4.35 -8.04 11.23
CA PHE A 60 3.89 -6.88 11.99
C PHE A 60 3.19 -5.84 11.11
N THR A 61 3.88 -5.36 10.07
CA THR A 61 3.33 -4.37 9.13
C THR A 61 2.08 -4.87 8.40
N THR A 62 2.00 -6.17 8.12
CA THR A 62 0.78 -6.77 7.54
C THR A 62 -0.39 -6.73 8.52
N ILE A 63 -0.17 -7.00 9.80
CA ILE A 63 -1.21 -6.88 10.85
C ILE A 63 -1.71 -5.43 10.91
N ILE A 64 -0.80 -4.46 11.01
CA ILE A 64 -1.13 -3.03 11.06
C ILE A 64 -1.88 -2.58 9.80
N ALA A 65 -1.39 -2.94 8.61
CA ALA A 65 -2.02 -2.58 7.34
C ALA A 65 -3.42 -3.19 7.21
N ASN A 66 -3.63 -4.42 7.65
CA ASN A 66 -4.95 -5.06 7.59
C ASN A 66 -5.95 -4.41 8.55
N ARG A 67 -5.52 -4.01 9.74
CA ARG A 67 -6.34 -3.22 10.67
C ARG A 67 -6.71 -1.86 10.07
N LEU A 68 -5.74 -1.16 9.48
CA LEU A 68 -5.93 0.15 8.86
C LEU A 68 -6.89 0.08 7.65
N LYS A 69 -6.75 -0.93 6.79
CA LYS A 69 -7.60 -1.11 5.60
C LYS A 69 -9.10 -1.15 5.91
N ASN A 70 -9.47 -1.75 7.05
CA ASN A 70 -10.88 -1.81 7.45
C ASN A 70 -11.44 -0.41 7.71
N LEU A 71 -10.65 0.46 8.32
CA LEU A 71 -11.02 1.86 8.56
C LEU A 71 -11.01 2.65 7.25
N LEU A 72 -9.94 2.53 6.45
CA LEU A 72 -9.80 3.27 5.20
C LEU A 72 -10.93 3.02 4.19
N ASN A 73 -11.61 1.89 4.29
CA ASN A 73 -12.79 1.61 3.48
C ASN A 73 -13.92 2.64 3.66
N ASP A 74 -14.02 3.26 4.84
CA ASP A 74 -15.02 4.29 5.14
C ASP A 74 -14.53 5.70 4.77
N TYR A 75 -13.21 5.93 4.79
CA TYR A 75 -12.60 7.23 4.48
C TYR A 75 -12.35 7.46 2.99
N ILE A 76 -12.10 6.40 2.23
CA ILE A 76 -11.72 6.48 0.82
C ILE A 76 -12.96 6.29 -0.06
N HIS A 77 -13.18 7.21 -1.01
CA HIS A 77 -14.31 7.16 -1.94
C HIS A 77 -14.42 5.81 -2.69
N GLY A 78 -15.65 5.36 -2.95
CA GLY A 78 -15.93 4.03 -3.54
C GLY A 78 -15.30 3.78 -4.91
N ASP A 79 -15.02 4.83 -5.66
CA ASP A 79 -14.38 4.74 -6.99
C ASP A 79 -12.90 4.30 -6.91
N GLN A 80 -12.26 4.45 -5.75
CA GLN A 80 -10.90 3.95 -5.54
C GLN A 80 -10.94 2.45 -5.23
N ASN A 81 -10.83 1.64 -6.29
CA ASN A 81 -10.97 0.18 -6.20
C ASN A 81 -9.69 -0.59 -5.85
N GLY A 82 -8.55 0.09 -5.70
CA GLY A 82 -7.25 -0.55 -5.41
C GLY A 82 -6.99 -0.76 -3.92
N PHE A 83 -6.35 -1.89 -3.58
CA PHE A 83 -5.74 -2.18 -2.27
C PHE A 83 -6.65 -2.19 -1.03
N LEU A 84 -7.96 -2.02 -1.19
CA LEU A 84 -8.94 -2.04 -0.12
C LEU A 84 -9.81 -3.30 -0.18
N PRO A 85 -10.19 -3.88 0.98
CA PRO A 85 -10.94 -5.13 1.02
C PRO A 85 -12.34 -4.95 0.44
N GLY A 86 -12.79 -5.94 -0.32
CA GLY A 86 -14.11 -5.92 -0.98
C GLY A 86 -14.19 -5.11 -2.27
N ARG A 87 -13.14 -4.36 -2.64
CA ARG A 87 -13.08 -3.57 -3.87
C ARG A 87 -12.35 -4.33 -4.97
N GLN A 88 -12.88 -4.28 -6.20
CA GLN A 88 -12.35 -5.06 -7.33
C GLN A 88 -12.02 -4.18 -8.52
N ILE A 89 -10.88 -4.44 -9.16
CA ILE A 89 -10.48 -3.76 -10.41
C ILE A 89 -11.51 -3.92 -11.54
N ARG A 90 -12.30 -4.99 -11.50
CA ARG A 90 -13.40 -5.25 -12.44
C ARG A 90 -14.47 -4.15 -12.40
N ASN A 91 -14.66 -3.49 -11.26
CA ASN A 91 -15.59 -2.37 -11.14
C ASN A 91 -15.13 -1.18 -12.00
N ASN A 92 -13.84 -0.85 -11.96
CA ASN A 92 -13.26 0.20 -12.82
C ASN A 92 -13.42 -0.14 -14.30
N LEU A 93 -13.18 -1.40 -14.67
CA LEU A 93 -13.37 -1.85 -16.06
C LEU A 93 -14.84 -1.70 -16.49
N ARG A 94 -15.79 -2.07 -15.61
CA ARG A 94 -17.22 -1.94 -15.92
C ARG A 94 -17.62 -0.49 -16.11
N ILE A 95 -17.15 0.43 -15.25
CA ILE A 95 -17.41 1.87 -15.39
C ILE A 95 -16.94 2.38 -16.76
N VAL A 96 -15.74 2.02 -17.21
CA VAL A 96 -15.24 2.43 -18.53
C VAL A 96 -16.10 1.87 -19.67
N ILE A 97 -16.51 0.60 -19.58
CA ILE A 97 -17.40 -0.02 -20.57
C ILE A 97 -18.75 0.68 -20.60
N ASP A 98 -19.36 0.95 -19.44
CA ASP A 98 -20.65 1.63 -19.32
C ASP A 98 -20.62 3.02 -19.95
N VAL A 99 -19.53 3.78 -19.70
CA VAL A 99 -19.31 5.09 -20.33
C VAL A 99 -19.24 4.95 -21.85
N LEU A 100 -18.45 4.00 -22.37
CA LEU A 100 -18.33 3.78 -23.81
C LEU A 100 -19.65 3.36 -24.46
N GLU A 101 -20.39 2.44 -23.84
CA GLU A 101 -21.71 1.98 -24.30
C GLU A 101 -22.73 3.14 -24.32
N TYR A 102 -22.75 3.97 -23.26
CA TYR A 102 -23.64 5.12 -23.16
C TYR A 102 -23.41 6.12 -24.29
N TYR A 103 -22.17 6.52 -24.54
CA TYR A 103 -21.86 7.51 -25.58
C TYR A 103 -21.96 6.93 -27.00
N LYS A 104 -21.80 5.61 -27.17
CA LYS A 104 -22.12 4.94 -28.44
C LYS A 104 -23.62 5.03 -28.77
N ALA A 105 -24.49 4.99 -27.76
CA ALA A 105 -25.93 5.13 -27.92
C ALA A 105 -26.41 6.59 -28.08
N HIS A 106 -25.56 7.57 -27.74
CA HIS A 106 -25.87 9.01 -27.75
C HIS A 106 -24.83 9.78 -28.59
N PRO A 107 -24.84 9.62 -29.93
CA PRO A 107 -23.84 10.20 -30.82
C PRO A 107 -23.83 11.74 -30.84
N GLU A 108 -24.89 12.38 -30.34
CA GLU A 108 -24.98 13.83 -30.17
C GLU A 108 -24.13 14.36 -29.02
N LYS A 109 -23.65 13.49 -28.12
CA LYS A 109 -22.83 13.85 -26.96
C LYS A 109 -21.37 13.47 -27.19
N GLN A 110 -20.47 14.20 -26.55
CA GLN A 110 -19.02 13.97 -26.62
C GLN A 110 -18.48 13.52 -25.26
N VAL A 111 -17.47 12.64 -25.30
CA VAL A 111 -16.74 12.16 -24.12
C VAL A 111 -15.25 12.10 -24.41
N SER A 112 -14.44 12.41 -23.38
CA SER A 112 -12.99 12.24 -23.39
C SER A 112 -12.58 11.38 -22.20
N LEU A 113 -11.73 10.39 -22.45
CA LEU A 113 -11.12 9.57 -21.40
C LEU A 113 -9.71 10.08 -21.12
N VAL A 114 -9.41 10.37 -19.86
CA VAL A 114 -8.09 10.84 -19.42
C VAL A 114 -7.46 9.76 -18.55
N PHE A 115 -6.28 9.27 -18.97
CA PHE A 115 -5.51 8.28 -18.24
C PHE A 115 -4.33 8.97 -17.55
N LEU A 116 -4.28 8.88 -16.23
CA LEU A 116 -3.25 9.49 -15.39
C LEU A 116 -2.42 8.39 -14.75
N ASP A 117 -1.09 8.55 -14.74
CA ASP A 117 -0.16 7.67 -14.05
C ASP A 117 0.83 8.50 -13.22
N ALA A 118 1.11 8.02 -12.00
CA ALA A 118 2.04 8.67 -11.09
C ALA A 118 3.41 8.03 -11.20
N GLN A 119 4.38 8.75 -11.78
CA GLN A 119 5.75 8.28 -11.87
C GLN A 119 6.34 8.12 -10.47
N LYS A 120 6.91 6.93 -10.19
CA LYS A 120 7.60 6.62 -8.93
C LYS A 120 6.75 7.01 -7.70
N ALA A 121 5.48 6.59 -7.69
CA ALA A 121 4.50 7.02 -6.70
C ALA A 121 5.01 6.88 -5.25
N PHE A 122 5.67 5.76 -4.91
CA PHE A 122 6.22 5.54 -3.56
C PHE A 122 7.43 6.42 -3.23
N ASP A 123 8.31 6.69 -4.20
CA ASP A 123 9.51 7.52 -3.99
C ASP A 123 9.15 9.00 -3.86
N ASN A 124 8.01 9.42 -4.42
CA ASN A 124 7.55 10.81 -4.43
C ASN A 124 6.52 11.14 -3.34
N LEU A 125 6.31 10.25 -2.37
CA LEU A 125 5.37 10.49 -1.26
C LEU A 125 5.90 11.59 -0.31
N SER A 126 5.02 12.52 0.06
CA SER A 126 5.30 13.48 1.13
C SER A 126 5.02 12.83 2.49
N TRP A 127 6.08 12.41 3.19
CA TRP A 127 5.98 11.85 4.54
C TRP A 127 5.29 12.80 5.53
N LYS A 128 5.58 14.11 5.43
CA LYS A 128 4.91 15.13 6.24
C LYS A 128 3.39 15.12 6.03
N PHE A 129 2.93 15.01 4.78
CA PHE A 129 1.51 14.91 4.49
C PHE A 129 0.92 13.62 5.06
N MET A 130 1.59 12.48 4.86
CA MET A 130 1.12 11.18 5.36
C MET A 130 0.96 11.16 6.89
N ILE A 131 1.97 11.63 7.62
CA ILE A 131 1.94 11.73 9.08
C ILE A 131 0.80 12.65 9.55
N GLN A 132 0.60 13.80 8.90
CA GLN A 132 -0.51 14.69 9.22
C GLN A 132 -1.88 14.03 8.99
N GLN A 133 -2.04 13.25 7.91
CA GLN A 133 -3.29 12.53 7.66
C GLN A 133 -3.56 11.48 8.74
N ILE A 134 -2.54 10.78 9.21
CA ILE A 134 -2.68 9.78 10.29
C ILE A 134 -3.19 10.44 11.58
N TYR A 135 -2.61 11.57 11.98
CA TYR A 135 -3.10 12.34 13.12
C TYR A 135 -4.54 12.83 12.92
N ASN A 136 -4.89 13.28 11.71
CA ASN A 136 -6.26 13.73 11.41
C ASN A 136 -7.28 12.58 11.43
N MET A 137 -6.86 11.35 11.13
CA MET A 137 -7.72 10.15 11.21
C MET A 137 -7.96 9.70 12.65
N ASN A 138 -7.20 10.20 13.63
CA ASN A 138 -7.34 9.91 15.06
C ASN A 138 -7.36 8.39 15.34
N LEU A 139 -6.35 7.68 14.83
CA LEU A 139 -6.24 6.22 14.89
C LEU A 139 -5.77 5.69 16.26
N GLY A 140 -5.45 6.60 17.18
CA GLY A 140 -4.96 6.30 18.52
C GLY A 140 -3.43 6.33 18.61
N THR A 141 -2.94 6.64 19.81
CA THR A 141 -1.52 6.92 20.09
C THR A 141 -0.61 5.75 19.71
N ASN A 142 -1.03 4.50 19.97
CA ASN A 142 -0.20 3.33 19.66
C ASN A 142 0.01 3.16 18.15
N PHE A 143 -1.00 3.48 17.34
CA PHE A 143 -0.88 3.45 15.89
C PHE A 143 0.03 4.57 15.39
N GLU A 144 -0.13 5.78 15.94
CA GLU A 144 0.70 6.93 15.62
C GLU A 144 2.18 6.68 15.98
N HIS A 145 2.44 6.13 17.16
CA HIS A 145 3.77 5.70 17.62
C HIS A 145 4.42 4.73 16.64
N THR A 146 3.69 3.71 16.21
CA THR A 146 4.16 2.69 15.25
C THR A 146 4.61 3.27 13.90
N ILE A 147 4.03 4.39 13.46
CA ILE A 147 4.37 4.99 12.16
C ILE A 147 5.49 6.04 12.28
N ASN A 148 5.76 6.53 13.49
CA ASN A 148 6.79 7.54 13.74
C ASN A 148 8.15 6.97 14.15
N THR A 149 8.23 5.65 14.39
CA THR A 149 9.48 4.88 14.52
C THR A 149 10.17 4.69 13.18
#